data_AF-A0A450XDG1-F1
#
_entry.id   AF-A0A450XDG1-F1
#
_cell.length_a   1.000
_cell.length_b   1.000
_cell.length_c   1.000
_cell.angle_alpha   90.00
_cell.angle_beta   90.00
_cell.angle_gamma   90.00
#
_symmetry.space_group_name_H-M   'P 1'
#
loop_
_entity.id
_entity.type
_entity.pdbx_description
1 polymer ?
#
loop_
_entity_poly.entity_id
_entity_poly.type
_entity_poly.pdbx_seq_one_letter_code
_entity_poly.pdbx_strand_id
1 'polypeptide(L)' 'MQQGMQQGEATVLNRQLQRKFGDRFTAVHRQRVKEADSEILLDWSEQVLYAQSIDEVFYSSKFPRSGH' A
#
# COMPACT_ATOMS: atom_id res chain seq x y z
N MET A 1 -1.85 12.45 -17.72
CA MET A 1 -1.48 13.08 -16.44
C MET A 1 -1.74 12.16 -15.25
N GLN A 2 -2.99 11.73 -15.02
CA GLN A 2 -3.35 10.89 -13.85
C GLN A 2 -2.52 9.60 -13.71
N GLN A 3 -2.24 8.88 -14.80
CA GLN A 3 -1.40 7.67 -14.74
C GLN A 3 0.04 7.92 -14.28
N GLY A 4 0.63 9.07 -14.62
CA GLY A 4 1.99 9.41 -14.19
C GLY A 4 2.07 9.75 -12.70
N MET A 5 0.99 10.35 -12.17
CA MET A 5 0.86 10.64 -10.73
C MET A 5 0.73 9.34 -9.93
N GLN A 6 -0.18 8.44 -10.32
CA GLN A 6 -0.37 7.14 -9.70
C GLN A 6 0.93 6.30 -9.68
N GLN A 7 1.68 6.28 -10.79
CA GLN A 7 2.96 5.58 -10.85
C GLN A 7 4.00 6.18 -9.87
N GLY A 8 4.00 7.50 -9.70
CA GLY A 8 4.83 8.19 -8.71
C GLY A 8 4.48 7.81 -7.28
N GLU A 9 3.19 7.86 -6.93
CA GLU A 9 2.66 7.47 -5.62
C GLU A 9 3.01 6.02 -5.29
N ALA A 10 2.73 5.08 -6.21
CA ALA A 10 3.06 3.67 -6.06
C ALA A 10 4.57 3.43 -5.90
N THR A 11 5.41 4.21 -6.59
CA THR A 11 6.87 4.10 -6.47
C THR A 11 7.36 4.52 -5.08
N VAL A 12 6.83 5.61 -4.55
CA VAL A 12 7.18 6.10 -3.21
C VAL A 12 6.72 5.11 -2.15
N LEU A 13 5.47 4.66 -2.21
CA LEU A 13 4.91 3.71 -1.25
C LEU A 13 5.67 2.37 -1.27
N ASN A 14 6.02 1.85 -2.46
CA ASN A 14 6.88 0.65 -2.58
C ASN A 14 8.20 0.81 -1.81
N ARG A 15 8.86 1.97 -1.89
CA ARG A 15 10.12 2.23 -1.18
C ARG A 15 9.90 2.34 0.33
N GLN A 16 8.81 2.96 0.78
CA GLN A 16 8.47 3.05 2.21
C GLN A 16 8.20 1.66 2.79
N LEU A 17 7.37 0.85 2.13
CA LEU A 17 7.05 -0.52 2.54
C LEU A 17 8.29 -1.41 2.57
N GLN A 18 9.14 -1.33 1.55
CA GLN A 18 10.41 -2.06 1.53
C GLN A 18 11.33 -1.66 2.69
N ARG A 19 11.43 -0.36 2.99
CA ARG A 19 12.27 0.14 4.09
C ARG A 19 11.75 -0.27 5.47
N LYS A 20 10.43 -0.22 5.67
CA LYS A 20 9.82 -0.50 6.99
C LYS A 20 9.68 -2.00 7.27
N PHE A 21 9.32 -2.78 6.26
CA PHE A 21 8.92 -4.18 6.46
C PHE A 21 9.89 -5.21 5.85
N GLY A 22 10.88 -4.78 5.06
CA GLY A 22 11.91 -5.68 4.51
C GLY A 22 11.30 -6.84 3.74
N ASP A 23 11.73 -8.06 4.06
CA ASP A 23 11.30 -9.30 3.40
C ASP A 23 9.81 -9.62 3.59
N ARG A 24 9.15 -9.02 4.59
CA ARG A 24 7.70 -9.15 4.76
C ARG A 24 6.93 -8.46 3.62
N PHE A 25 7.56 -7.49 2.93
CA PHE A 25 7.01 -6.88 1.73
C PHE A 25 7.19 -7.77 0.50
N THR A 26 6.34 -8.80 0.40
CA THR A 26 6.39 -9.80 -0.67
C THR A 26 5.94 -9.29 -2.04
N ALA A 27 6.13 -10.10 -3.08
CA ALA A 27 5.68 -9.81 -4.44
C ALA A 27 4.15 -9.58 -4.53
N VAL A 28 3.35 -10.29 -3.72
CA VAL A 28 1.90 -10.10 -3.68
C VAL A 28 1.54 -8.68 -3.26
N HIS A 29 2.23 -8.14 -2.25
CA HIS A 29 2.01 -6.76 -1.79
C HIS A 29 2.44 -5.72 -2.85
N ARG A 30 3.55 -5.95 -3.54
CA ARG A 30 4.00 -5.07 -4.64
C ARG A 30 2.97 -5.01 -5.76
N GLN A 31 2.36 -6.15 -6.10
CA GLN A 31 1.30 -6.20 -7.09
C GLN A 31 0.07 -5.40 -6.65
N ARG A 32 -0.35 -5.53 -5.39
CA ARG A 32 -1.46 -4.72 -4.83
C ARG A 32 -1.18 -3.22 -4.91
N VAL A 33 0.05 -2.78 -4.58
CA VAL A 33 0.46 -1.37 -4.72
C VAL A 33 0.45 -0.90 -6.17
N LYS A 34 0.81 -1.76 -7.13
CA LYS A 34 0.80 -1.40 -8.55
C LYS A 34 -0.61 -1.22 -9.11
N GLU A 35 -1.58 -1.97 -8.59
CA GLU A 35 -2.96 -2.01 -9.08
C GLU A 35 -3.88 -0.99 -8.35
N ALA A 36 -3.48 -0.52 -7.17
CA ALA A 36 -4.24 0.44 -6.39
C ALA A 36 -4.34 1.80 -7.08
N ASP A 37 -5.54 2.41 -7.01
CA ASP A 37 -5.76 3.80 -7.41
C ASP A 37 -5.12 4.78 -6.42
N SER A 38 -5.09 6.06 -6.82
CA SER A 38 -4.46 7.12 -6.01
C SER A 38 -5.09 7.31 -4.63
N GLU A 39 -6.39 7.07 -4.45
CA GLU A 39 -7.03 7.19 -3.13
C GLU A 39 -6.54 6.09 -2.19
N ILE A 40 -6.51 4.84 -2.67
CA ILE A 40 -5.99 3.70 -1.90
C ILE A 40 -4.49 3.86 -1.62
N LEU A 41 -3.72 4.35 -2.59
CA LEU A 41 -2.30 4.63 -2.41
C LEU A 41 -2.05 5.70 -1.35
N LEU A 42 -2.88 6.75 -1.31
CA LEU A 42 -2.80 7.78 -0.28
C LEU A 42 -3.13 7.21 1.09
N ASP A 43 -4.22 6.46 1.23
CA ASP A 43 -4.60 5.79 2.47
C ASP A 43 -3.44 4.94 3.01
N TRP A 44 -2.86 4.07 2.17
CA TRP A 44 -1.72 3.24 2.57
C TRP A 44 -0.46 4.04 2.89
N SER A 45 -0.24 5.18 2.22
CA SER A 45 0.88 6.09 2.49
C SER A 45 0.76 6.79 3.85
N GLU A 46 -0.45 6.98 4.35
CA GLU A 46 -0.67 7.43 5.73
C GLU A 46 -0.52 6.28 6.73
N GLN A 47 -1.15 5.13 6.45
CA GLN A 47 -1.09 3.93 7.31
C GLN A 47 0.34 3.45 7.56
N VAL A 48 1.19 3.45 6.52
CA VAL A 48 2.57 2.97 6.63
C VAL A 48 3.40 3.76 7.65
N LEU A 49 3.01 4.98 8.02
CA LEU A 49 3.74 5.77 9.01
C LEU A 49 3.64 5.15 10.41
N TYR A 50 2.50 4.59 10.79
CA TYR A 50 2.24 4.10 12.15
C TYR A 50 1.99 2.59 12.26
N ALA A 51 1.64 1.90 11.17
CA ALA A 51 1.37 0.46 11.16
C ALA A 51 2.54 -0.35 11.74
N GLN A 52 2.25 -1.32 12.59
CA GLN A 52 3.23 -2.24 13.20
C GLN A 52 3.47 -3.48 12.35
N SER A 53 2.55 -3.77 11.44
CA SER A 53 2.62 -4.90 10.52
C SER A 53 2.26 -4.49 9.10
N ILE A 54 2.66 -5.31 8.13
CA ILE A 54 2.29 -5.08 6.74
C ILE A 54 0.79 -5.29 6.53
N ASP A 55 0.19 -6.24 7.25
CA ASP A 55 -1.25 -6.52 7.21
C ASP A 55 -2.06 -5.30 7.65
N GLU A 56 -1.63 -4.57 8.69
CA GLU A 56 -2.27 -3.33 9.12
C GLU A 56 -2.31 -2.26 8.03
N VAL A 57 -1.26 -2.13 7.20
CA VAL A 57 -1.28 -1.19 6.08
C VAL A 57 -2.38 -1.54 5.09
N PHE A 58 -2.48 -2.83 4.75
CA PHE A 58 -3.44 -3.30 3.74
C PHE A 58 -4.85 -3.58 4.30
N TYR A 59 -5.10 -3.31 5.59
CA TYR A 59 -6.38 -3.53 6.26
C TYR A 59 -7.34 -2.32 6.15
N SER A 60 -6.98 -1.25 5.44
CA SER A 60 -7.75 0.01 5.35
C SER A 60 -9.29 -0.16 5.44
N SER A 61 -9.91 0.68 6.27
CA SER A 61 -11.33 0.64 6.65
C SER A 61 -12.34 0.77 5.51
N LYS A 62 -11.90 1.02 4.26
CA LYS A 62 -12.77 1.09 3.08
C LYS A 62 -13.09 -0.28 2.45
N PHE A 63 -12.40 -1.36 2.82
CA PHE A 63 -12.74 -2.73 2.38
C PHE A 63 -12.59 -3.75 3.51
N PRO A 64 -13.54 -3.83 4.46
CA PRO A 64 -13.59 -4.96 5.37
C PRO A 64 -13.75 -6.25 4.55
N ARG A 65 -13.05 -7.32 4.95
CA ARG A 65 -13.29 -8.67 4.43
C ARG A 65 -14.79 -8.89 4.41
N SER A 66 -15.37 -9.13 3.22
CA SER A 66 -16.65 -9.82 3.12
C SER A 66 -16.50 -11.11 3.93
N GLY A 67 -17.14 -11.12 5.10
CA GLY A 67 -17.07 -12.22 6.04
C GLY A 67 -17.45 -13.52 5.34
N HIS A 68 -16.67 -14.56 5.61
CA HIS A 68 -17.20 -15.91 5.60
C HIS A 68 -18.15 -16.07 6.79
#